data_AF-A0AAV4NCV6-F1
#
_entry.id   AF-A0AAV4NCV6-F1
#
_cell.length_a   1.000
_cell.length_b   1.000
_cell.length_c   1.000
_cell.angle_alpha   90.00
_cell.angle_beta   90.00
_cell.angle_gamma   90.00
#
_symmetry.space_group_name_H-M   'P 1'
#
loop_
_entity.id
_entity.type
_entity.pdbx_description
1 polymer ?
#
loop_
_entity_poly.entity_id
_entity_poly.type
_entity_poly.pdbx_seq_one_letter_code
_entity_poly.pdbx_strand_id
1 'polypeptide(L)'
;MNKRKKVALSSNSEIESCNWDATMASTYYDKLLGNQFKKVTKLSPVLFRSWIYVQTKFNLFMSKLCLSEETKNFFFFNAYKTKMSQVLNSAPNVSLYKEEEIPPHLREVAILTGYRSPSSSVKECALSVFFATNETLNFWTHFIPTFYFLYQMLLFWDTFKIIDDSYYWPFIVYMCTICLYPLISSLAHTFCSTSDMARHVWFFLDYGGLSLYAYGAGLLIKAYSFPEELAHTLMGEYFLEILVFLTITCCISACFSRFIENLFWIKVFRLGAFFLPWVWDSIPVVYRVSFSIDVQPAVAEHYILQFFFSFCIFFFYASHLPERLAPGKFDFFGNSHQLLHISGIMATHHQMSAVIVDMKDRRAKLEEKYPLPEFWSIHIFSLVLFSITSAILIFIIWARHYEKNRMEKRQK
;
A
#
# COMPACT_ATOMS: atom_id res chain seq x y z
N MET A 1 -72.35 -41.56 -10.21
CA MET A 1 -72.31 -40.29 -10.96
C MET A 1 -70.84 -39.91 -11.14
N ASN A 2 -70.20 -40.19 -12.29
CA ASN A 2 -70.05 -39.29 -13.45
C ASN A 2 -69.55 -37.88 -13.03
N LYS A 3 -68.40 -37.33 -13.45
CA LYS A 3 -67.62 -37.50 -14.69
C LYS A 3 -66.12 -37.20 -14.49
N ARG A 4 -65.31 -37.94 -15.26
CA ARG A 4 -63.91 -37.69 -15.61
C ARG A 4 -63.73 -36.46 -16.50
N LYS A 5 -62.57 -35.80 -16.42
CA LYS A 5 -61.83 -35.25 -17.57
C LYS A 5 -60.33 -35.55 -17.41
N LYS A 6 -59.76 -36.26 -18.39
CA LYS A 6 -58.32 -36.43 -18.71
C LYS A 6 -57.75 -35.08 -19.22
N VAL A 7 -56.44 -34.79 -19.18
CA VAL A 7 -55.36 -35.14 -20.16
C VAL A 7 -53.99 -34.79 -19.49
N ALA A 8 -53.07 -35.75 -19.25
CA ALA A 8 -51.75 -36.01 -19.92
C ALA A 8 -50.79 -34.78 -19.99
N LEU A 9 -49.53 -34.77 -19.51
CA LEU A 9 -48.35 -35.59 -19.86
C LEU A 9 -47.13 -35.29 -18.93
N SER A 10 -46.13 -36.20 -18.99
CA SER A 10 -44.66 -36.08 -18.76
C SER A 10 -44.15 -35.81 -17.32
N SER A 11 -43.62 -36.80 -16.60
CA SER A 11 -42.23 -37.33 -16.61
C SER A 11 -41.18 -36.38 -16.03
N ASN A 12 -40.49 -36.87 -14.99
CA ASN A 12 -39.22 -36.40 -14.41
C ASN A 12 -39.22 -35.02 -13.75
N SER A 13 -39.42 -34.98 -12.43
CA SER A 13 -38.77 -33.97 -11.59
C SER A 13 -37.49 -34.57 -11.02
N GLU A 14 -36.45 -34.61 -11.86
CA GLU A 14 -35.08 -34.69 -11.40
C GLU A 14 -34.79 -33.45 -10.56
N ILE A 15 -34.12 -33.68 -9.43
CA ILE A 15 -33.48 -32.66 -8.62
C ILE A 15 -32.36 -32.06 -9.50
N GLU A 16 -32.61 -30.92 -10.13
CA GLU A 16 -31.54 -30.15 -10.78
C GLU A 16 -30.64 -29.57 -9.68
N SER A 17 -29.50 -30.23 -9.48
CA SER A 17 -28.32 -29.62 -8.89
C SER A 17 -27.98 -28.35 -9.67
N CYS A 18 -28.21 -27.18 -9.09
CA CYS A 18 -27.74 -25.93 -9.65
C CYS A 18 -26.22 -25.87 -9.48
N ASN A 19 -25.50 -26.44 -10.45
CA ASN A 19 -24.06 -26.24 -10.62
C ASN A 19 -23.85 -24.76 -10.95
N TRP A 20 -23.47 -23.99 -9.93
CA TRP A 20 -22.91 -22.66 -10.11
C TRP A 20 -21.56 -22.79 -10.81
N ASP A 21 -21.60 -22.77 -12.14
CA ASP A 21 -20.41 -22.79 -12.96
C ASP A 21 -19.73 -21.41 -12.94
N ALA A 22 -18.39 -21.37 -12.96
CA ALA A 22 -17.59 -20.14 -12.89
C ALA A 22 -17.99 -19.12 -13.97
N THR A 23 -18.47 -19.62 -15.10
CA THR A 23 -19.00 -18.88 -16.24
C THR A 23 -20.25 -18.04 -15.88
N MET A 24 -21.14 -18.55 -15.03
CA MET A 24 -22.33 -17.83 -14.58
C MET A 24 -22.00 -16.74 -13.55
N ALA A 25 -21.05 -17.02 -12.65
CA ALA A 25 -20.54 -16.03 -11.71
C ALA A 25 -19.86 -14.87 -12.44
N SER A 26 -19.04 -15.16 -13.47
CA SER A 26 -18.45 -14.17 -14.38
C SER A 26 -19.51 -13.32 -15.08
N THR A 27 -20.57 -13.95 -15.63
CA THR A 27 -21.62 -13.23 -16.35
C THR A 27 -22.45 -12.31 -15.43
N TYR A 28 -22.67 -12.72 -14.19
CA TYR A 28 -23.34 -11.90 -13.17
C TYR A 28 -22.44 -10.74 -12.69
N TYR A 29 -21.14 -11.01 -12.48
CA TYR A 29 -20.14 -10.00 -12.17
C TYR A 29 -19.97 -8.96 -13.28
N ASP A 30 -19.96 -9.37 -14.55
CA ASP A 30 -19.88 -8.49 -15.72
C ASP A 30 -21.10 -7.57 -15.83
N LYS A 31 -22.29 -8.06 -15.47
CA LYS A 31 -23.51 -7.24 -15.39
C LYS A 31 -23.46 -6.24 -14.24
N LEU A 32 -22.96 -6.65 -13.07
CA LEU A 32 -22.85 -5.79 -11.89
C LEU A 32 -21.82 -4.68 -12.12
N LEU A 33 -20.64 -5.04 -12.62
CA LEU A 33 -19.58 -4.12 -13.01
C LEU A 33 -20.01 -3.22 -14.15
N GLY A 34 -20.61 -3.75 -15.22
CA GLY A 34 -21.08 -2.96 -16.37
C GLY A 34 -22.07 -1.85 -15.99
N ASN A 35 -22.91 -2.08 -14.97
CA ASN A 35 -23.84 -1.08 -14.46
C ASN A 35 -23.17 -0.03 -13.55
N GLN A 36 -22.14 -0.41 -12.78
CA GLN A 36 -21.31 0.52 -12.01
C GLN A 36 -20.41 1.36 -12.92
N PHE A 37 -19.86 0.77 -13.98
CA PHE A 37 -19.03 1.44 -15.00
C PHE A 37 -19.80 2.53 -15.74
N LYS A 38 -21.07 2.30 -16.10
CA LYS A 38 -21.93 3.33 -16.72
C LYS A 38 -22.11 4.58 -15.85
N LYS A 39 -22.08 4.45 -14.52
CA LYS A 39 -22.14 5.59 -13.59
C LYS A 39 -20.81 6.36 -13.56
N VAL A 40 -19.67 5.66 -13.54
CA VAL A 40 -18.33 6.29 -13.50
C VAL A 40 -17.98 6.99 -14.83
N THR A 41 -18.41 6.46 -15.97
CA THR A 41 -18.17 7.07 -17.29
C THR A 41 -18.77 8.47 -17.47
N LYS A 42 -19.77 8.85 -16.65
CA LYS A 42 -20.39 10.18 -16.68
C LYS A 42 -19.60 11.26 -15.92
N LEU A 43 -18.67 10.88 -15.04
CA LEU A 43 -18.05 11.80 -14.08
C LEU A 43 -16.75 12.48 -14.56
N SER A 44 -15.96 11.85 -15.42
CA SER A 44 -14.80 12.52 -16.07
C SER A 44 -14.18 11.69 -17.20
N PRO A 45 -14.26 12.14 -18.47
CA PRO A 45 -13.66 11.44 -19.62
C PRO A 45 -12.12 11.40 -19.62
N VAL A 46 -11.46 12.25 -18.83
CA VAL A 46 -10.00 12.33 -18.73
C VAL A 46 -9.49 11.32 -17.71
N LEU A 47 -10.11 11.27 -16.52
CA LEU A 47 -9.78 10.30 -15.49
C LEU A 47 -10.03 8.86 -15.96
N PHE A 48 -11.07 8.64 -16.76
CA PHE A 48 -11.36 7.33 -17.35
C PHE A 48 -10.27 6.87 -18.34
N ARG A 49 -9.75 7.77 -19.18
CA ARG A 49 -8.66 7.44 -20.12
C ARG A 49 -7.35 7.16 -19.39
N SER A 50 -7.07 7.94 -18.37
CA SER A 50 -5.94 7.76 -17.46
C SER A 50 -6.00 6.45 -16.69
N TRP A 51 -7.16 6.09 -16.13
CA TRP A 51 -7.37 4.81 -15.45
C TRP A 51 -7.15 3.62 -16.39
N ILE A 52 -7.71 3.66 -17.60
CA ILE A 52 -7.55 2.61 -18.61
C ILE A 52 -6.09 2.44 -19.03
N TYR A 53 -5.35 3.55 -19.17
CA TYR A 53 -3.92 3.50 -19.52
C TYR A 53 -3.15 2.58 -18.59
N VAL A 54 -3.57 2.53 -17.32
CA VAL A 54 -2.68 2.02 -16.32
C VAL A 54 -3.12 0.70 -15.75
N GLN A 55 -4.43 0.49 -15.70
CA GLN A 55 -4.90 -0.88 -15.71
C GLN A 55 -4.18 -1.67 -16.81
N THR A 56 -3.93 -1.06 -17.98
CA THR A 56 -3.19 -1.70 -19.09
C THR A 56 -1.70 -1.93 -18.80
N LYS A 57 -0.97 -0.98 -18.19
CA LYS A 57 0.46 -1.17 -17.84
C LYS A 57 0.66 -2.13 -16.67
N PHE A 58 -0.22 -2.08 -15.68
CA PHE A 58 -0.26 -3.02 -14.57
C PHE A 58 -0.59 -4.43 -15.05
N ASN A 59 -1.58 -4.60 -15.94
CA ASN A 59 -1.89 -5.90 -16.53
C ASN A 59 -0.73 -6.47 -17.37
N LEU A 60 0.04 -5.62 -18.04
CA LEU A 60 1.26 -6.01 -18.77
C LEU A 60 2.44 -6.37 -17.85
N PHE A 61 2.46 -5.83 -16.63
CA PHE A 61 3.38 -6.19 -15.57
C PHE A 61 2.98 -7.53 -14.93
N MET A 62 1.69 -7.70 -14.60
CA MET A 62 1.14 -8.92 -14.02
C MET A 62 1.27 -10.14 -14.96
N SER A 63 1.23 -9.93 -16.28
CA SER A 63 1.41 -11.02 -17.25
C SER A 63 2.83 -11.57 -17.35
N LYS A 64 3.82 -10.83 -16.83
CA LYS A 64 5.23 -11.26 -16.74
C LYS A 64 5.57 -11.95 -15.43
N LEU A 65 4.67 -11.92 -14.44
CA LEU A 65 4.80 -12.70 -13.22
C LEU A 65 4.38 -14.15 -13.50
N CYS A 66 5.05 -15.12 -12.88
CA CYS A 66 4.71 -16.55 -12.96
C CYS A 66 3.41 -16.88 -12.20
N LEU A 67 2.31 -16.26 -12.59
CA LEU A 67 0.97 -16.50 -12.07
C LEU A 67 0.23 -17.54 -12.93
N SER A 68 -0.76 -18.22 -12.34
CA SER A 68 -1.61 -19.17 -13.06
C SER A 68 -2.44 -18.46 -14.14
N GLU A 69 -2.81 -19.18 -15.20
CA GLU A 69 -3.62 -18.65 -16.31
C GLU A 69 -4.99 -18.13 -15.84
N GLU A 70 -5.58 -18.77 -14.83
CA GLU A 70 -6.85 -18.35 -14.25
C GLU A 70 -6.73 -16.97 -13.57
N THR A 71 -5.62 -16.73 -12.86
CA THR A 71 -5.31 -15.42 -12.26
C THR A 71 -4.98 -14.37 -13.31
N LYS A 72 -4.33 -14.73 -14.43
CA LYS A 72 -4.09 -13.80 -15.54
C LYS A 72 -5.40 -13.38 -16.19
N ASN A 73 -6.27 -14.33 -16.49
CA ASN A 73 -7.53 -14.07 -17.18
C ASN A 73 -8.53 -13.27 -16.33
N PHE A 74 -8.47 -13.36 -15.00
CA PHE A 74 -9.23 -12.49 -14.10
C PHE A 74 -8.93 -10.98 -14.30
N PHE A 75 -7.71 -10.62 -14.73
CA PHE A 75 -7.30 -9.22 -14.90
C PHE A 75 -7.30 -8.71 -16.35
N PHE A 76 -7.51 -9.56 -17.37
CA PHE A 76 -7.36 -9.21 -18.80
C PHE A 76 -8.68 -8.89 -19.52
N PHE A 77 -8.76 -7.70 -20.15
CA PHE A 77 -9.80 -7.40 -21.16
C PHE A 77 -9.15 -7.11 -22.53
N ASN A 78 -9.26 -8.04 -23.48
CA ASN A 78 -8.60 -8.00 -24.80
C ASN A 78 -9.00 -6.82 -25.71
N ALA A 79 -10.15 -6.17 -25.49
CA ALA A 79 -10.63 -5.06 -26.31
C ALA A 79 -9.83 -3.75 -26.15
N TYR A 80 -8.99 -3.62 -25.12
CA TYR A 80 -8.35 -2.35 -24.74
C TYR A 80 -6.99 -2.07 -25.40
N LYS A 81 -6.35 -3.08 -26.00
CA LYS A 81 -4.98 -2.99 -26.56
C LYS A 81 -4.85 -2.03 -27.75
N THR A 82 -5.84 -2.00 -28.63
CA THR A 82 -5.80 -1.21 -29.88
C THR A 82 -5.98 0.29 -29.62
N LYS A 83 -6.88 0.65 -28.70
CA LYS A 83 -7.15 2.05 -28.33
C LYS A 83 -5.98 2.67 -27.54
N MET A 84 -5.26 1.83 -26.80
CA MET A 84 -4.07 2.23 -26.03
C MET A 84 -2.90 2.68 -26.92
N SER A 85 -2.68 1.96 -28.02
CA SER A 85 -1.57 2.22 -28.96
C SER A 85 -1.73 3.58 -29.63
N GLN A 86 -2.96 4.01 -29.91
CA GLN A 86 -3.25 5.34 -30.47
C GLN A 86 -2.98 6.48 -29.47
N VAL A 87 -3.27 6.27 -28.17
CA VAL A 87 -3.04 7.30 -27.13
C VAL A 87 -1.54 7.50 -26.88
N LEU A 88 -0.76 6.42 -26.82
CA LEU A 88 0.69 6.45 -26.66
C LEU A 88 1.39 7.22 -27.79
N ASN A 89 0.94 7.04 -29.03
CA ASN A 89 1.50 7.72 -30.21
C ASN A 89 1.11 9.22 -30.29
N SER A 90 0.09 9.64 -29.55
CA SER A 90 -0.38 11.04 -29.50
C SER A 90 0.18 11.83 -28.31
N ALA A 91 0.96 11.18 -27.46
CA ALA A 91 1.42 11.75 -26.22
C ALA A 91 2.63 12.67 -26.46
N PRO A 92 2.71 13.85 -25.82
CA PRO A 92 3.83 14.77 -26.01
C PRO A 92 5.16 14.10 -25.65
N ASN A 93 6.21 14.39 -26.42
CA ASN A 93 7.58 13.93 -26.10
C ASN A 93 7.99 14.50 -24.74
N VAL A 94 7.91 13.69 -23.69
CA VAL A 94 8.51 14.00 -22.40
C VAL A 94 10.01 13.73 -22.56
N SER A 95 10.83 14.79 -22.59
CA SER A 95 12.28 14.64 -22.61
C SER A 95 12.75 13.96 -21.32
N LEU A 96 13.34 12.78 -21.46
CA LEU A 96 13.95 12.04 -20.36
C LEU A 96 15.46 12.27 -20.37
N TYR A 97 16.02 12.33 -19.16
CA TYR A 97 17.42 12.67 -18.94
C TYR A 97 18.22 11.43 -18.49
N LYS A 98 19.50 11.44 -18.81
CA LYS A 98 20.50 10.52 -18.27
C LYS A 98 20.99 10.99 -16.91
N GLU A 99 21.56 10.09 -16.13
CA GLU A 99 22.13 10.37 -14.81
C GLU A 99 23.12 11.54 -14.83
N GLU A 100 23.97 11.60 -15.84
CA GLU A 100 25.00 12.64 -16.01
C GLU A 100 24.41 14.06 -16.10
N GLU A 101 23.19 14.17 -16.63
CA GLU A 101 22.45 15.42 -16.83
C GLU A 101 21.66 15.85 -15.56
N ILE A 102 21.59 14.98 -14.57
CA ILE A 102 20.84 15.19 -13.32
C ILE A 102 21.77 15.60 -12.19
N PRO A 103 21.40 16.57 -11.33
CA PRO A 103 22.16 16.93 -10.15
C PRO A 103 22.45 15.73 -9.23
N PRO A 104 23.66 15.59 -8.65
CA PRO A 104 24.03 14.42 -7.84
C PRO A 104 23.07 14.05 -6.71
N HIS A 105 22.43 15.04 -6.06
CA HIS A 105 21.49 14.82 -4.96
C HIS A 105 20.12 14.25 -5.40
N LEU A 106 19.86 14.15 -6.70
CA LEU A 106 18.63 13.63 -7.29
C LEU A 106 18.82 12.28 -8.00
N ARG A 107 20.06 11.79 -8.09
CA ARG A 107 20.42 10.53 -8.73
C ARG A 107 20.08 9.35 -7.83
N GLU A 108 19.64 8.26 -8.45
CA GLU A 108 19.36 6.99 -7.78
C GLU A 108 20.49 5.99 -8.10
N VAL A 109 20.73 5.06 -7.17
CA VAL A 109 21.84 4.10 -7.28
C VAL A 109 21.66 3.20 -8.50
N ALA A 110 22.66 3.17 -9.40
CA ALA A 110 22.70 2.30 -10.59
C ALA A 110 21.55 2.50 -11.61
N ILE A 111 20.82 3.62 -11.51
CA ILE A 111 19.81 4.04 -12.47
C ILE A 111 20.42 5.09 -13.40
N LEU A 112 20.57 4.74 -14.70
CA LEU A 112 21.36 5.54 -15.65
C LEU A 112 20.50 6.45 -16.54
N THR A 113 19.23 6.12 -16.75
CA THR A 113 18.33 6.81 -17.67
C THR A 113 16.89 6.89 -17.14
N GLY A 114 16.04 7.65 -17.84
CA GLY A 114 14.61 7.70 -17.54
C GLY A 114 14.22 8.75 -16.50
N TYR A 115 15.15 9.64 -16.13
CA TYR A 115 14.90 10.73 -15.20
C TYR A 115 14.01 11.81 -15.83
N ARG A 116 13.15 12.40 -15.01
CA ARG A 116 12.37 13.59 -15.37
C ARG A 116 13.17 14.85 -15.08
N SER A 117 12.79 15.97 -15.73
CA SER A 117 13.39 17.28 -15.43
C SER A 117 13.25 17.61 -13.95
N PRO A 118 14.32 18.08 -13.25
CA PRO A 118 14.25 18.56 -11.86
C PRO A 118 13.34 19.77 -11.62
N SER A 119 12.80 20.36 -12.68
CA SER A 119 11.91 21.52 -12.65
C SER A 119 10.66 21.29 -13.51
N SER A 120 10.14 20.06 -13.45
CA SER A 120 8.91 19.68 -14.16
C SER A 120 7.72 20.46 -13.61
N SER A 121 6.81 20.92 -14.48
CA SER A 121 5.53 21.46 -14.02
C SER A 121 4.67 20.38 -13.36
N VAL A 122 3.74 20.78 -12.49
CA VAL A 122 2.77 19.86 -11.86
C VAL A 122 2.01 19.03 -12.91
N LYS A 123 1.69 19.65 -14.06
CA LYS A 123 1.02 18.98 -15.17
C LYS A 123 1.90 17.90 -15.80
N GLU A 124 3.19 18.19 -16.04
CA GLU A 124 4.14 17.22 -16.58
C GLU A 124 4.36 16.06 -15.60
N CYS A 125 4.49 16.35 -14.30
CA CYS A 125 4.55 15.33 -13.24
C CYS A 125 3.32 14.41 -13.28
N ALA A 126 2.11 14.99 -13.29
CA ALA A 126 0.86 14.22 -13.32
C ALA A 126 0.68 13.41 -14.61
N LEU A 127 1.15 13.91 -15.74
CA LEU A 127 1.14 13.17 -17.00
C LEU A 127 2.20 12.08 -17.04
N SER A 128 3.36 12.28 -16.38
CA SER A 128 4.52 11.37 -16.42
C SER A 128 4.22 9.95 -15.93
N VAL A 129 3.19 9.79 -15.09
CA VAL A 129 2.72 8.46 -14.62
C VAL A 129 2.22 7.58 -15.78
N PHE A 130 1.94 8.17 -16.94
CA PHE A 130 1.56 7.48 -18.17
C PHE A 130 2.71 7.41 -19.19
N PHE A 131 3.96 7.64 -18.80
CA PHE A 131 5.13 7.49 -19.67
C PHE A 131 6.13 6.56 -19.03
N ALA A 132 7.05 5.98 -19.80
CA ALA A 132 8.11 5.17 -19.23
C ALA A 132 9.16 6.10 -18.61
N THR A 133 9.10 6.30 -17.30
CA THR A 133 10.11 7.02 -16.51
C THR A 133 10.64 6.08 -15.42
N ASN A 134 11.76 6.43 -14.79
CA ASN A 134 12.31 5.64 -13.69
C ASN A 134 11.38 5.59 -12.45
N GLU A 135 10.39 6.49 -12.39
CA GLU A 135 9.46 6.65 -11.26
C GLU A 135 8.05 6.12 -11.57
N THR A 136 7.79 5.72 -12.82
CA THR A 136 6.45 5.35 -13.26
C THR A 136 5.92 4.13 -12.53
N LEU A 137 6.72 3.07 -12.41
CA LEU A 137 6.28 1.89 -11.67
C LEU A 137 6.30 2.13 -10.16
N ASN A 138 7.16 2.99 -9.63
CA ASN A 138 7.11 3.39 -8.21
C ASN A 138 5.74 3.99 -7.85
N PHE A 139 5.17 4.81 -8.74
CA PHE A 139 3.80 5.29 -8.62
C PHE A 139 2.78 4.13 -8.65
N TRP A 140 2.84 3.28 -9.67
CA TRP A 140 1.80 2.25 -9.90
C TRP A 140 1.78 1.11 -8.91
N THR A 141 2.94 0.71 -8.39
CA THR A 141 3.05 -0.33 -7.37
C THR A 141 2.40 0.07 -6.06
N HIS A 142 2.16 1.36 -5.81
CA HIS A 142 1.43 1.84 -4.64
C HIS A 142 0.04 2.37 -4.97
N PHE A 143 -0.14 3.08 -6.09
CA PHE A 143 -1.43 3.66 -6.46
C PHE A 143 -2.52 2.61 -6.68
N ILE A 144 -2.22 1.47 -7.31
CA ILE A 144 -3.22 0.40 -7.51
C ILE A 144 -3.59 -0.25 -6.16
N PRO A 145 -2.64 -0.65 -5.31
CA PRO A 145 -2.94 -1.16 -3.99
C PRO A 145 -3.73 -0.22 -3.10
N THR A 146 -3.58 1.11 -3.24
CA THR A 146 -4.48 2.07 -2.57
C THR A 146 -5.95 1.76 -2.85
N PHE A 147 -6.33 1.54 -4.13
CA PHE A 147 -7.71 1.22 -4.49
C PHE A 147 -8.12 -0.18 -4.06
N TYR A 148 -7.18 -1.13 -4.03
CA TYR A 148 -7.44 -2.45 -3.46
C TYR A 148 -7.83 -2.34 -1.98
N PHE A 149 -7.05 -1.64 -1.15
CA PHE A 149 -7.36 -1.47 0.26
C PHE A 149 -8.60 -0.62 0.51
N LEU A 150 -8.84 0.42 -0.31
CA LEU A 150 -10.09 1.17 -0.26
C LEU A 150 -11.30 0.28 -0.58
N TYR A 151 -11.19 -0.58 -1.59
CA TYR A 151 -12.24 -1.55 -1.91
C TYR A 151 -12.50 -2.51 -0.74
N GLN A 152 -11.44 -3.06 -0.14
CA GLN A 152 -11.55 -3.90 1.06
C GLN A 152 -12.24 -3.15 2.21
N MET A 153 -11.86 -1.89 2.47
CA MET A 153 -12.48 -1.04 3.49
C MET A 153 -13.98 -0.87 3.25
N LEU A 154 -14.39 -0.64 1.99
CA LEU A 154 -15.81 -0.52 1.62
C LEU A 154 -16.58 -1.84 1.81
N LEU A 155 -15.97 -2.99 1.49
CA LEU A 155 -16.59 -4.29 1.72
C LEU A 155 -16.83 -4.55 3.22
N PHE A 156 -15.86 -4.19 4.07
CA PHE A 156 -15.95 -4.39 5.50
C PHE A 156 -16.89 -3.39 6.19
N TRP A 157 -17.06 -2.19 5.62
CA TRP A 157 -17.93 -1.14 6.14
C TRP A 157 -19.35 -1.63 6.40
N ASP A 158 -19.97 -2.23 5.39
CA ASP A 158 -21.34 -2.74 5.51
C ASP A 158 -21.39 -4.08 6.28
N THR A 159 -20.35 -4.91 6.15
CA THR A 159 -20.30 -6.25 6.74
C THR A 159 -20.22 -6.21 8.26
N PHE A 160 -19.42 -5.30 8.83
CA PHE A 160 -19.14 -5.28 10.26
C PHE A 160 -19.96 -4.25 11.06
N LYS A 161 -20.88 -3.50 10.42
CA LYS A 161 -21.60 -2.38 11.07
C LYS A 161 -20.69 -1.52 11.92
N ILE A 162 -19.59 -1.12 11.29
CA ILE A 162 -18.36 -0.63 11.92
C ILE A 162 -18.59 0.56 12.88
N ILE A 163 -19.60 1.39 12.63
CA ILE A 163 -19.92 2.55 13.47
C ILE A 163 -20.56 2.12 14.79
N ASP A 164 -21.36 1.05 14.78
CA ASP A 164 -22.20 0.65 15.91
C ASP A 164 -21.43 -0.20 16.94
N ASP A 165 -20.26 -0.71 16.57
CA ASP A 165 -19.49 -1.66 17.37
C ASP A 165 -18.01 -1.22 17.49
N SER A 166 -17.66 -0.73 18.68
CA SER A 166 -16.33 -0.21 19.01
C SER A 166 -15.22 -1.26 18.93
N TYR A 167 -15.58 -2.55 18.94
CA TYR A 167 -14.67 -3.66 18.71
C TYR A 167 -13.89 -3.51 17.40
N TYR A 168 -14.49 -2.94 16.35
CA TYR A 168 -13.87 -2.81 15.03
C TYR A 168 -13.05 -1.54 14.82
N TRP A 169 -13.02 -0.61 15.79
CA TRP A 169 -12.38 0.70 15.58
C TRP A 169 -10.86 0.64 15.39
N PRO A 170 -10.09 -0.21 16.10
CA PRO A 170 -8.68 -0.45 15.77
C PRO A 170 -8.49 -0.89 14.31
N PHE A 171 -9.38 -1.75 13.80
CA PHE A 171 -9.35 -2.17 12.40
C PHE A 171 -9.62 -1.02 11.43
N ILE A 172 -10.57 -0.11 11.71
CA ILE A 172 -10.78 1.09 10.88
C ILE A 172 -9.52 1.95 10.82
N VAL A 173 -8.92 2.22 11.98
CA VAL A 173 -7.71 3.04 12.08
C VAL A 173 -6.62 2.43 11.19
N TYR A 174 -6.41 1.12 11.28
CA TYR A 174 -5.49 0.40 10.42
C TYR A 174 -5.87 0.52 8.94
N MET A 175 -7.13 0.30 8.55
CA MET A 175 -7.61 0.41 7.18
C MET A 175 -7.34 1.81 6.59
N CYS A 176 -7.56 2.87 7.39
CA CYS A 176 -7.19 4.24 7.01
C CYS A 176 -5.69 4.35 6.75
N THR A 177 -4.84 3.80 7.61
CA THR A 177 -3.38 3.88 7.46
C THR A 177 -2.88 3.15 6.20
N ILE A 178 -3.42 1.95 5.89
CA ILE A 178 -3.02 1.16 4.71
C ILE A 178 -3.58 1.71 3.40
N CYS A 179 -4.63 2.54 3.44
CA CYS A 179 -5.06 3.32 2.29
C CYS A 179 -4.18 4.57 2.09
N LEU A 180 -3.78 5.22 3.18
CA LEU A 180 -3.06 6.49 3.15
C LEU A 180 -1.58 6.34 2.77
N TYR A 181 -0.82 5.41 3.36
CA TYR A 181 0.62 5.32 3.10
C TYR A 181 0.95 5.05 1.61
N PRO A 182 0.29 4.11 0.88
CA PRO A 182 0.62 3.89 -0.52
C PRO A 182 0.13 5.06 -1.38
N LEU A 183 -0.99 5.69 -1.02
CA LEU A 183 -1.45 6.89 -1.71
C LEU A 183 -0.42 8.02 -1.63
N ILE A 184 0.02 8.35 -0.42
CA ILE A 184 1.00 9.42 -0.18
C ILE A 184 2.31 9.10 -0.90
N SER A 185 2.80 7.86 -0.79
CA SER A 185 4.00 7.41 -1.48
C SER A 185 3.89 7.55 -3.01
N SER A 186 2.76 7.15 -3.59
CA SER A 186 2.51 7.29 -5.03
C SER A 186 2.53 8.78 -5.46
N LEU A 187 1.91 9.66 -4.68
CA LEU A 187 1.94 11.10 -4.94
C LEU A 187 3.36 11.66 -4.81
N ALA A 188 4.14 11.16 -3.85
CA ALA A 188 5.51 11.59 -3.67
C ALA A 188 6.37 11.26 -4.90
N HIS A 189 6.32 10.03 -5.38
CA HIS A 189 7.00 9.63 -6.61
C HIS A 189 6.44 10.33 -7.86
N THR A 190 5.19 10.77 -7.85
CA THR A 190 4.63 11.56 -8.95
C THR A 190 5.20 12.97 -8.99
N PHE A 191 5.24 13.67 -7.86
CA PHE A 191 5.52 15.10 -7.79
C PHE A 191 6.94 15.46 -7.31
N CYS A 192 7.79 14.48 -7.01
CA CYS A 192 9.16 14.69 -6.55
C CYS A 192 10.06 15.46 -7.53
N SER A 193 9.71 15.51 -8.83
CA SER A 193 10.46 16.23 -9.86
C SER A 193 10.00 17.68 -10.08
N THR A 194 9.09 18.19 -9.25
CA THR A 194 8.55 19.55 -9.43
C THR A 194 9.57 20.64 -9.04
N SER A 195 10.24 20.43 -7.91
CA SER A 195 11.33 21.26 -7.41
C SER A 195 12.03 20.55 -6.25
N ASP A 196 13.23 21.01 -5.87
CA ASP A 196 13.93 20.50 -4.67
C ASP A 196 13.06 20.63 -3.41
N MET A 197 12.35 21.75 -3.25
CA MET A 197 11.43 21.95 -2.12
C MET A 197 10.25 20.99 -2.17
N ALA A 198 9.62 20.80 -3.33
CA ALA A 198 8.52 19.86 -3.49
C ALA A 198 8.98 18.43 -3.16
N ARG A 199 10.18 18.04 -3.60
CA ARG A 199 10.79 16.75 -3.26
C ARG A 199 10.88 16.55 -1.75
N HIS A 200 11.35 17.55 -0.99
CA HIS A 200 11.37 17.47 0.48
C HIS A 200 9.97 17.29 1.07
N VAL A 201 9.01 18.14 0.70
CA VAL A 201 7.63 18.08 1.23
C VAL A 201 7.02 16.71 1.00
N TRP A 202 7.09 16.21 -0.23
CA TRP A 202 6.49 14.95 -0.60
C TRP A 202 7.11 13.74 0.11
N PHE A 203 8.44 13.72 0.25
CA PHE A 203 9.09 12.63 1.00
C PHE A 203 8.92 12.75 2.52
N PHE A 204 8.74 13.96 3.09
CA PHE A 204 8.33 14.08 4.50
C PHE A 204 6.94 13.51 4.74
N LEU A 205 6.00 13.77 3.81
CA LEU A 205 4.66 13.17 3.86
C LEU A 205 4.74 11.65 3.73
N ASP A 206 5.57 11.13 2.82
CA ASP A 206 5.78 9.69 2.62
C ASP A 206 6.31 9.00 3.89
N TYR A 207 7.35 9.57 4.51
CA TYR A 207 7.87 9.07 5.80
C TYR A 207 6.82 9.14 6.91
N GLY A 208 6.01 10.19 6.94
CA GLY A 208 4.88 10.31 7.87
C GLY A 208 3.81 9.24 7.64
N GLY A 209 3.48 8.96 6.37
CA GLY A 209 2.54 7.91 5.99
C GLY A 209 3.01 6.53 6.44
N LEU A 210 4.28 6.21 6.21
CA LEU A 210 4.89 4.95 6.70
C LEU A 210 4.92 4.88 8.23
N SER A 211 5.17 5.99 8.91
CA SER A 211 5.15 6.05 10.38
C SER A 211 3.74 5.81 10.93
N LEU A 212 2.71 6.41 10.30
CA LEU A 212 1.31 6.15 10.66
C LEU A 212 0.91 4.69 10.41
N TYR A 213 1.38 4.11 9.30
CA TYR A 213 1.19 2.68 9.02
C TYR A 213 1.79 1.80 10.11
N ALA A 214 3.03 2.07 10.56
CA ALA A 214 3.64 1.32 11.65
C ALA A 214 2.80 1.37 12.93
N TYR A 215 2.34 2.57 13.34
CA TYR A 215 1.42 2.68 14.47
C TYR A 215 0.11 1.90 14.26
N GLY A 216 -0.51 2.02 13.08
CA GLY A 216 -1.74 1.30 12.76
C GLY A 216 -1.56 -0.22 12.81
N ALA A 217 -0.44 -0.72 12.30
CA ALA A 217 -0.05 -2.13 12.30
C ALA A 217 0.11 -2.66 13.74
N GLY A 218 0.87 -1.97 14.59
CA GLY A 218 1.05 -2.36 15.98
C GLY A 218 -0.24 -2.23 16.81
N LEU A 219 -1.05 -1.19 16.60
CA LEU A 219 -2.37 -1.04 17.21
C LEU A 219 -3.26 -2.24 16.88
N LEU A 220 -3.26 -2.65 15.61
CA LEU A 220 -4.04 -3.78 15.13
C LEU A 220 -3.59 -5.10 15.79
N ILE A 221 -2.27 -5.32 15.87
CA ILE A 221 -1.69 -6.48 16.55
C ILE A 221 -2.08 -6.47 18.02
N LYS A 222 -1.96 -5.33 18.71
CA LYS A 222 -2.31 -5.20 20.13
C LYS A 222 -3.79 -5.49 20.39
N ALA A 223 -4.67 -5.08 19.48
CA ALA A 223 -6.11 -5.26 19.62
C ALA A 223 -6.56 -6.72 19.42
N TYR A 224 -6.03 -7.42 18.42
CA TYR A 224 -6.61 -8.70 17.97
C TYR A 224 -5.66 -9.89 18.03
N SER A 225 -4.35 -9.67 17.89
CA SER A 225 -3.37 -10.74 17.70
C SER A 225 -2.33 -10.82 18.81
N PHE A 226 -2.46 -10.00 19.85
CA PHE A 226 -1.55 -10.00 20.98
C PHE A 226 -1.69 -11.31 21.77
N PRO A 227 -0.58 -11.98 22.13
CA PRO A 227 -0.61 -13.19 22.95
C PRO A 227 -1.02 -12.86 24.39
N GLU A 228 -1.89 -13.68 24.97
CA GLU A 228 -2.38 -13.49 26.34
C GLU A 228 -1.28 -13.63 27.38
N GLU A 229 -0.30 -14.49 27.10
CA GLU A 229 0.83 -14.75 27.97
C GLU A 229 1.71 -13.50 28.17
N LEU A 230 1.69 -12.58 27.20
CA LEU A 230 2.43 -11.32 27.29
C LEU A 230 1.58 -10.15 27.81
N ALA A 231 0.26 -10.30 27.94
CA ALA A 231 -0.66 -9.19 28.21
C ALA A 231 -0.35 -8.44 29.50
N HIS A 232 0.06 -9.15 30.56
CA HIS A 232 0.39 -8.61 31.89
C HIS A 232 1.89 -8.44 32.13
N THR A 233 2.71 -8.53 31.08
CA THR A 233 4.14 -8.21 31.17
C THR A 233 4.35 -6.72 30.92
N LEU A 234 5.54 -6.20 31.25
CA LEU A 234 5.91 -4.82 30.91
C LEU A 234 5.71 -4.49 29.42
N MET A 235 5.95 -5.47 28.54
CA MET A 235 5.72 -5.30 27.11
C MET A 235 4.23 -5.15 26.80
N GLY A 236 3.37 -5.96 27.43
CA GLY A 236 1.93 -5.88 27.26
C GLY A 236 1.34 -4.56 27.79
N GLU A 237 1.80 -4.10 28.94
CA GLU A 237 1.30 -2.88 29.59
C GLU A 237 1.72 -1.61 28.84
N TYR A 238 2.97 -1.54 28.36
CA TYR A 238 3.51 -0.34 27.71
C TYR A 238 3.65 -0.46 26.18
N PHE A 239 2.99 -1.46 25.57
CA PHE A 239 3.15 -1.77 24.15
C PHE A 239 2.95 -0.54 23.26
N LEU A 240 1.89 0.21 23.54
CA LEU A 240 1.42 1.28 22.66
C LEU A 240 2.10 2.60 22.96
N GLU A 241 2.43 2.87 24.21
CA GLU A 241 3.21 4.03 24.63
C GLU A 241 4.59 4.00 23.96
N ILE A 242 5.24 2.83 23.97
CA ILE A 242 6.51 2.62 23.29
C ILE A 242 6.31 2.71 21.77
N LEU A 243 5.25 2.14 21.22
CA LEU A 243 4.95 2.23 19.78
C LEU A 243 4.73 3.68 19.32
N VAL A 244 4.00 4.49 20.10
CA VAL A 244 3.78 5.92 19.83
C VAL A 244 5.12 6.67 19.84
N PHE A 245 5.95 6.42 20.87
CA PHE A 245 7.28 7.00 20.96
C PHE A 245 8.15 6.62 19.74
N LEU A 246 8.20 5.34 19.39
CA LEU A 246 8.93 4.83 18.22
C LEU A 246 8.41 5.46 16.93
N THR A 247 7.10 5.55 16.75
CA THR A 247 6.46 6.14 15.56
C THR A 247 6.88 7.60 15.36
N ILE A 248 6.81 8.42 16.41
CA ILE A 248 7.17 9.84 16.34
C ILE A 248 8.68 10.02 16.12
N THR A 249 9.51 9.32 16.90
CA THR A 249 10.97 9.45 16.81
C THR A 249 11.52 8.94 15.49
N CYS A 250 10.97 7.85 14.95
CA CYS A 250 11.35 7.31 13.65
C CYS A 250 10.91 8.24 12.50
N CYS A 251 9.73 8.86 12.58
CA CYS A 251 9.33 9.89 11.62
C CYS A 251 10.31 11.07 11.61
N ILE A 252 10.69 11.56 12.80
CA ILE A 252 11.67 12.65 12.93
C ILE A 252 13.02 12.23 12.36
N SER A 253 13.49 11.02 12.67
CA SER A 253 14.73 10.45 12.14
C SER A 253 14.73 10.37 10.61
N ALA A 254 13.65 9.85 10.02
CA ALA A 254 13.49 9.74 8.58
C ALA A 254 13.46 11.11 7.89
N CYS A 255 12.73 12.09 8.43
CA CYS A 255 12.72 13.46 7.91
C CYS A 255 14.11 14.12 8.03
N PHE A 256 14.78 13.97 9.17
CA PHE A 256 16.12 14.51 9.40
C PHE A 256 17.15 13.95 8.41
N SER A 257 17.00 12.68 8.00
CA SER A 257 17.90 12.03 7.02
C SER A 257 18.00 12.75 5.66
N ARG A 258 17.07 13.65 5.33
CA ARG A 258 17.14 14.44 4.07
C ARG A 258 18.16 15.57 4.11
N PHE A 259 18.63 15.96 5.29
CA PHE A 259 19.62 17.01 5.49
C PHE A 259 21.03 16.46 5.74
N ILE A 260 21.18 15.13 5.74
CA ILE A 260 22.46 14.44 5.87
C ILE A 260 23.07 14.29 4.47
N GLU A 261 24.37 14.59 4.33
CA GLU A 261 25.10 14.43 3.07
C GLU A 261 25.76 13.04 2.94
N ASN A 262 26.20 12.47 4.06
CA ASN A 262 26.87 11.18 4.08
C ASN A 262 25.88 10.02 3.87
N LEU A 263 26.04 9.31 2.75
CA LEU A 263 25.15 8.21 2.34
C LEU A 263 25.02 7.09 3.38
N PHE A 264 26.09 6.79 4.14
CA PHE A 264 26.03 5.76 5.19
C PHE A 264 25.05 6.19 6.30
N TRP A 265 25.16 7.42 6.78
CA TRP A 265 24.26 7.94 7.82
C TRP A 265 22.82 8.10 7.33
N ILE A 266 22.60 8.49 6.07
CA ILE A 266 21.25 8.49 5.46
C ILE A 266 20.63 7.10 5.56
N LYS A 267 21.39 6.06 5.18
CA LYS A 267 20.93 4.66 5.23
C LYS A 267 20.64 4.22 6.65
N VAL A 268 21.52 4.52 7.61
CA VAL A 268 21.33 4.17 9.03
C VAL A 268 20.04 4.80 9.58
N PHE A 269 19.83 6.10 9.37
CA PHE A 269 18.65 6.80 9.91
C PHE A 269 17.36 6.29 9.27
N ARG A 270 17.33 6.09 7.95
CA ARG A 270 16.13 5.59 7.25
C ARG A 270 15.84 4.12 7.54
N LEU A 271 16.85 3.24 7.48
CA LEU A 271 16.67 1.83 7.84
C LEU A 271 16.24 1.68 9.30
N GLY A 272 16.89 2.39 10.22
CA GLY A 272 16.53 2.38 11.63
C GLY A 272 15.09 2.84 11.86
N ALA A 273 14.65 3.90 11.17
CA ALA A 273 13.30 4.43 11.27
C ALA A 273 12.20 3.41 10.86
N PHE A 274 12.50 2.49 9.96
CA PHE A 274 11.55 1.43 9.56
C PHE A 274 11.75 0.13 10.34
N PHE A 275 13.00 -0.20 10.67
CA PHE A 275 13.37 -1.43 11.34
C PHE A 275 12.93 -1.45 12.81
N LEU A 276 13.10 -0.36 13.55
CA LEU A 276 12.81 -0.35 14.99
C LEU A 276 11.31 -0.55 15.30
N PRO A 277 10.36 0.16 14.64
CA PRO A 277 8.94 -0.11 14.84
C PRO A 277 8.57 -1.53 14.39
N TRP A 278 9.13 -2.00 13.27
CA TRP A 278 8.88 -3.35 12.79
C TRP A 278 9.34 -4.43 13.78
N VAL A 279 10.53 -4.30 14.38
CA VAL A 279 11.00 -5.23 15.43
C VAL A 279 10.03 -5.24 16.60
N TRP A 280 9.62 -4.06 17.07
CA TRP A 280 8.69 -3.93 18.19
C TRP A 280 7.35 -4.63 17.93
N ASP A 281 6.77 -4.39 16.76
CA ASP A 281 5.50 -5.00 16.33
C ASP A 281 5.62 -6.51 16.07
N SER A 282 6.83 -6.97 15.73
CA SER A 282 7.10 -8.38 15.40
C SER A 282 7.22 -9.27 16.63
N ILE A 283 7.75 -8.76 17.75
CA ILE A 283 7.96 -9.55 18.98
C ILE A 283 6.69 -10.31 19.44
N PRO A 284 5.51 -9.68 19.60
CA PRO A 284 4.32 -10.38 20.08
C PRO A 284 3.80 -11.40 19.06
N VAL A 285 3.93 -11.10 17.76
CA VAL A 285 3.52 -12.01 16.68
C VAL A 285 4.42 -13.24 16.62
N VAL A 286 5.75 -13.05 16.65
CA VAL A 286 6.72 -14.15 16.68
C VAL A 286 6.50 -15.01 17.92
N TYR A 287 6.30 -14.39 19.08
CA TYR A 287 5.99 -15.13 20.30
C TYR A 287 4.74 -15.97 20.13
N ARG A 288 3.64 -15.36 19.65
CA ARG A 288 2.36 -16.04 19.49
C ARG A 288 2.46 -17.21 18.53
N VAL A 289 3.02 -17.01 17.33
CA VAL A 289 3.17 -18.06 16.31
C VAL A 289 4.09 -19.20 16.77
N SER A 290 5.07 -18.91 17.63
CA SER A 290 6.06 -19.92 18.06
C SER A 290 5.65 -20.67 19.33
N PHE A 291 4.91 -20.03 20.24
CA PHE A 291 4.71 -20.54 21.60
C PHE A 291 3.26 -20.63 22.05
N SER A 292 2.34 -19.87 21.45
CA SER A 292 0.92 -19.91 21.85
C SER A 292 0.20 -21.08 21.17
N ILE A 293 -0.71 -21.71 21.92
CA ILE A 293 -1.47 -22.90 21.46
C ILE A 293 -2.69 -22.49 20.61
N ASP A 294 -3.08 -21.22 20.65
CA ASP A 294 -4.32 -20.69 20.08
C ASP A 294 -4.18 -20.19 18.62
N VAL A 295 -3.07 -20.49 17.94
CA VAL A 295 -2.81 -19.99 16.59
C VAL A 295 -3.36 -20.95 15.54
N GLN A 296 -4.33 -20.47 14.75
CA GLN A 296 -4.82 -21.24 13.61
C GLN A 296 -3.72 -21.38 12.53
N PRO A 297 -3.62 -22.53 11.84
CA PRO A 297 -2.62 -22.74 10.79
C PRO A 297 -2.65 -21.67 9.68
N ALA A 298 -3.84 -21.22 9.27
CA ALA A 298 -3.99 -20.17 8.25
C ALA A 298 -3.45 -18.80 8.73
N VAL A 299 -3.60 -18.49 10.02
CA VAL A 299 -3.04 -17.26 10.62
C VAL A 299 -1.51 -17.35 10.64
N ALA A 300 -0.96 -18.50 11.04
CA ALA A 300 0.48 -18.72 11.03
C ALA A 300 1.08 -18.59 9.62
N GLU A 301 0.43 -19.16 8.59
CA GLU A 301 0.87 -19.03 7.19
C GLU A 301 0.94 -17.57 6.75
N HIS A 302 -0.11 -16.79 7.02
CA HIS A 302 -0.12 -15.37 6.69
C HIS A 302 0.98 -14.58 7.42
N TYR A 303 1.23 -14.86 8.71
CA TYR A 303 2.34 -14.21 9.41
C TYR A 303 3.71 -14.62 8.85
N ILE A 304 3.92 -15.88 8.50
CA ILE A 304 5.16 -16.34 7.85
C ILE A 304 5.38 -15.59 6.53
N LEU A 305 4.34 -15.44 5.71
CA LEU A 305 4.42 -14.68 4.46
C LEU A 305 4.66 -13.19 4.71
N GLN A 306 4.00 -12.60 5.72
CA GLN A 306 4.27 -11.21 6.14
C GLN A 306 5.74 -11.01 6.51
N PHE A 307 6.33 -11.91 7.29
CA PHE A 307 7.75 -11.85 7.68
C PHE A 307 8.68 -12.04 6.48
N PHE A 308 8.37 -12.96 5.58
CA PHE A 308 9.13 -13.16 4.35
C PHE A 308 9.16 -11.90 3.49
N PHE A 309 7.99 -11.26 3.27
CA PHE A 309 7.92 -10.03 2.50
C PHE A 309 8.55 -8.84 3.23
N SER A 310 8.45 -8.78 4.56
CA SER A 310 9.15 -7.78 5.36
C SER A 310 10.67 -7.92 5.23
N PHE A 311 11.20 -9.14 5.26
CA PHE A 311 12.61 -9.38 4.95
C PHE A 311 12.98 -8.89 3.55
N CYS A 312 12.13 -9.15 2.54
CA CYS A 312 12.36 -8.67 1.18
C CYS A 312 12.46 -7.13 1.10
N ILE A 313 11.63 -6.38 1.86
CA ILE A 313 11.73 -4.91 1.96
C ILE A 313 13.13 -4.49 2.40
N PHE A 314 13.63 -5.06 3.51
CA PHE A 314 14.97 -4.74 4.02
C PHE A 314 16.06 -5.13 3.03
N PHE A 315 15.95 -6.32 2.43
CA PHE A 315 16.90 -6.82 1.44
C PHE A 315 17.00 -5.88 0.24
N PHE A 316 15.89 -5.52 -0.38
CA PHE A 316 15.89 -4.67 -1.58
C PHE A 316 16.33 -3.24 -1.27
N TYR A 317 15.92 -2.68 -0.12
CA TYR A 317 16.37 -1.34 0.29
C TYR A 317 17.88 -1.28 0.54
N ALA A 318 18.43 -2.25 1.26
CA ALA A 318 19.83 -2.23 1.66
C ALA A 318 20.79 -2.56 0.50
N SER A 319 20.42 -3.55 -0.32
CA SER A 319 21.30 -4.11 -1.33
C SER A 319 21.32 -3.32 -2.65
N HIS A 320 20.19 -2.69 -3.03
CA HIS A 320 19.94 -2.13 -4.37
C HIS A 320 20.04 -3.18 -5.48
N LEU A 321 19.57 -4.40 -5.20
CA LEU A 321 19.49 -5.47 -6.18
C LEU A 321 18.11 -5.50 -6.85
N PRO A 322 18.03 -5.79 -8.16
CA PRO A 322 19.12 -6.26 -9.04
C PRO A 322 19.90 -5.16 -9.78
N GLU A 323 19.48 -3.89 -9.75
CA GLU A 323 20.03 -2.79 -10.55
C GLU A 323 21.53 -2.57 -10.33
N ARG A 324 22.03 -2.82 -9.12
CA ARG A 324 23.45 -2.73 -8.80
C ARG A 324 24.32 -3.74 -9.54
N LEU A 325 23.78 -4.91 -9.91
CA LEU A 325 24.52 -5.93 -10.67
C LEU A 325 24.48 -5.69 -12.18
N ALA A 326 23.44 -5.01 -12.67
CA ALA A 326 23.34 -4.64 -14.08
C ALA A 326 22.81 -3.20 -14.23
N PRO A 327 23.67 -2.18 -13.99
CA PRO A 327 23.29 -0.78 -14.13
C PRO A 327 22.69 -0.47 -15.50
N GLY A 328 21.64 0.33 -15.54
CA GLY A 328 20.94 0.68 -16.78
C GLY A 328 19.88 -0.33 -17.26
N LYS A 329 19.91 -1.58 -16.79
CA LYS A 329 18.94 -2.62 -17.22
C LYS A 329 17.60 -2.53 -16.50
N PHE A 330 17.61 -2.00 -15.28
CA PHE A 330 16.45 -1.92 -14.39
C PHE A 330 15.96 -0.48 -14.20
N ASP A 331 16.37 0.45 -15.08
CA ASP A 331 16.04 1.87 -14.99
C ASP A 331 14.53 2.13 -14.93
N PHE A 332 13.75 1.35 -15.68
CA PHE A 332 12.30 1.52 -15.77
C PHE A 332 11.52 0.42 -15.04
N PHE A 333 12.07 -0.78 -14.94
CA PHE A 333 11.37 -1.98 -14.48
C PHE A 333 12.26 -2.86 -13.62
N GLY A 334 11.73 -3.31 -12.48
CA GLY A 334 12.31 -4.34 -11.64
C GLY A 334 13.51 -3.89 -10.81
N ASN A 335 13.70 -2.58 -10.62
CA ASN A 335 14.69 -2.10 -9.65
C ASN A 335 14.23 -2.38 -8.21
N SER A 336 15.16 -2.31 -7.27
CA SER A 336 14.95 -2.69 -5.89
C SER A 336 13.86 -1.86 -5.22
N HIS A 337 13.72 -0.58 -5.57
CA HIS A 337 12.68 0.29 -4.98
C HIS A 337 11.27 -0.15 -5.40
N GLN A 338 11.09 -0.56 -6.66
CA GLN A 338 9.83 -1.15 -7.13
C GLN A 338 9.52 -2.49 -6.43
N LEU A 339 10.54 -3.34 -6.28
CA LEU A 339 10.41 -4.63 -5.60
C LEU A 339 10.14 -4.46 -4.10
N LEU A 340 10.70 -3.41 -3.50
CA LEU A 340 10.41 -2.98 -2.14
C LEU A 340 8.94 -2.59 -1.99
N HIS A 341 8.41 -1.74 -2.87
CA HIS A 341 7.00 -1.36 -2.86
C HIS A 341 6.09 -2.59 -2.92
N ILE A 342 6.34 -3.50 -3.88
CA ILE A 342 5.56 -4.73 -4.04
C ILE A 342 5.63 -5.57 -2.76
N SER A 343 6.81 -5.77 -2.20
CA SER A 343 7.00 -6.54 -0.96
C SER A 343 6.25 -5.89 0.22
N GLY A 344 6.27 -4.55 0.32
CA GLY A 344 5.51 -3.79 1.31
C GLY A 344 4.02 -4.07 1.24
N ILE A 345 3.42 -3.94 0.05
CA ILE A 345 1.99 -4.21 -0.16
C ILE A 345 1.63 -5.66 0.18
N MET A 346 2.47 -6.63 -0.21
CA MET A 346 2.23 -8.04 0.09
C MET A 346 2.31 -8.32 1.59
N ALA A 347 3.27 -7.73 2.31
CA ALA A 347 3.36 -7.84 3.76
C ALA A 347 2.10 -7.27 4.44
N THR A 348 1.64 -6.08 4.02
CA THR A 348 0.42 -5.45 4.52
C THR A 348 -0.83 -6.29 4.25
N HIS A 349 -0.94 -6.89 3.07
CA HIS A 349 -2.05 -7.78 2.71
C HIS A 349 -2.10 -9.01 3.63
N HIS A 350 -0.95 -9.67 3.84
CA HIS A 350 -0.90 -10.85 4.69
C HIS A 350 -1.14 -10.52 6.17
N GLN A 351 -0.64 -9.39 6.66
CA GLN A 351 -0.96 -8.91 8.01
C GLN A 351 -2.47 -8.68 8.19
N MET A 352 -3.10 -7.99 7.24
CA MET A 352 -4.54 -7.74 7.26
C MET A 352 -5.32 -9.06 7.26
N SER A 353 -4.91 -10.03 6.44
CA SER A 353 -5.58 -11.32 6.32
C SER A 353 -5.46 -12.16 7.60
N ALA A 354 -4.27 -12.21 8.21
CA ALA A 354 -4.06 -12.87 9.50
C ALA A 354 -4.97 -12.28 10.59
N VAL A 355 -5.00 -10.95 10.68
CA VAL A 355 -5.78 -10.27 11.70
C VAL A 355 -7.28 -10.41 11.49
N ILE A 356 -7.79 -10.38 10.26
CA ILE A 356 -9.23 -10.59 10.01
C ILE A 356 -9.69 -11.93 10.58
N VAL A 357 -8.86 -12.97 10.46
CA VAL A 357 -9.14 -14.29 11.05
C VAL A 357 -9.10 -14.21 12.56
N ASP A 358 -8.04 -13.66 13.17
CA ASP A 358 -7.94 -13.52 14.63
C ASP A 358 -9.07 -12.67 15.23
N MET A 359 -9.43 -11.56 14.58
CA MET A 359 -10.51 -10.66 14.96
C MET A 359 -11.86 -11.39 14.97
N LYS A 360 -12.09 -12.32 14.04
CA LYS A 360 -13.33 -13.11 14.06
C LYS A 360 -13.29 -14.22 15.11
N ASP A 361 -12.18 -14.94 15.19
CA ASP A 361 -12.06 -16.15 16.01
C ASP A 361 -11.96 -15.84 17.51
N ARG A 362 -11.26 -14.75 17.86
CA ARG A 362 -10.95 -14.40 19.26
C ARG A 362 -11.96 -13.42 19.87
N ARG A 363 -12.96 -12.96 19.12
CA ARG A 363 -13.89 -11.90 19.56
C ARG A 363 -14.47 -12.15 20.95
N ALA A 364 -15.15 -13.29 21.15
CA ALA A 364 -15.83 -13.60 22.42
C ALA A 364 -14.86 -13.54 23.62
N LYS A 365 -13.64 -14.05 23.43
CA LYS A 365 -12.60 -14.09 24.46
C LYS A 365 -12.04 -12.70 24.77
N LEU A 366 -11.83 -11.88 23.74
CA LEU A 366 -11.30 -10.52 23.87
C LEU A 366 -12.32 -9.57 24.52
N GLU A 367 -13.60 -9.67 24.15
CA GLU A 367 -14.68 -8.87 24.75
C GLU A 367 -14.89 -9.18 26.24
N GLU A 368 -14.71 -10.44 26.65
CA GLU A 368 -14.83 -10.86 28.05
C GLU A 368 -13.64 -10.40 28.91
N LYS A 369 -12.40 -10.60 28.41
CA LYS A 369 -11.18 -10.40 29.23
C LYS A 369 -10.58 -9.01 29.14
N TYR A 370 -10.75 -8.34 27.99
CA TYR A 370 -10.07 -7.08 27.68
C TYR A 370 -11.04 -6.08 27.07
N PRO A 371 -12.09 -5.65 27.80
CA PRO A 371 -13.04 -4.67 27.30
C PRO A 371 -12.28 -3.38 26.97
N LEU A 372 -12.24 -3.04 25.69
CA LEU A 372 -11.61 -1.81 25.23
C LEU A 372 -12.52 -0.62 25.56
N PRO A 373 -11.98 0.49 26.09
CA PRO A 373 -12.78 1.69 26.27
C PRO A 373 -13.30 2.18 24.91
N GLU A 374 -14.55 2.62 24.86
CA GLU A 374 -15.08 3.30 23.69
C GLU A 374 -14.14 4.47 23.32
N PHE A 375 -13.77 4.55 22.05
CA PHE A 375 -13.04 5.63 21.38
C PHE A 375 -11.53 5.69 21.65
N TRP A 376 -11.00 4.84 22.52
CA TRP A 376 -9.59 4.87 22.90
C TRP A 376 -8.63 4.79 21.69
N SER A 377 -8.91 3.90 20.73
CA SER A 377 -8.09 3.75 19.52
C SER A 377 -8.10 5.00 18.63
N ILE A 378 -9.26 5.66 18.53
CA ILE A 378 -9.47 6.88 17.74
C ILE A 378 -8.77 8.07 18.39
N HIS A 379 -8.85 8.20 19.72
CA HIS A 379 -8.21 9.29 20.46
C HIS A 379 -6.68 9.20 20.37
N ILE A 380 -6.09 8.03 20.62
CA ILE A 380 -4.63 7.88 20.51
C ILE A 380 -4.19 8.06 19.05
N PHE A 381 -4.92 7.50 18.08
CA PHE A 381 -4.61 7.72 16.68
C PHE A 381 -4.64 9.21 16.30
N SER A 382 -5.63 9.96 16.80
CA SER A 382 -5.73 11.41 16.56
C SER A 382 -4.53 12.17 17.14
N LEU A 383 -4.06 11.77 18.33
CA LEU A 383 -2.86 12.33 18.94
C LEU A 383 -1.61 12.02 18.10
N VAL A 384 -1.42 10.76 17.68
CA VAL A 384 -0.29 10.34 16.83
C VAL A 384 -0.30 11.11 15.51
N LEU A 385 -1.46 11.19 14.85
CA LEU A 385 -1.64 11.94 13.62
C LEU A 385 -1.28 13.42 13.80
N PHE A 386 -1.74 14.04 14.90
CA PHE A 386 -1.39 15.41 15.23
C PHE A 386 0.13 15.59 15.45
N SER A 387 0.77 14.68 16.18
CA SER A 387 2.23 14.72 16.41
C SER A 387 3.03 14.58 15.11
N ILE A 388 2.67 13.61 14.25
CA ILE A 388 3.33 13.38 12.97
C ILE A 388 3.15 14.57 12.02
N THR A 389 1.93 15.09 11.91
CA THR A 389 1.67 16.27 11.05
C THR A 389 2.38 17.52 11.55
N SER A 390 2.45 17.71 12.87
CA SER A 390 3.21 18.81 13.48
C SER A 390 4.72 18.68 13.20
N ALA A 391 5.28 17.48 13.35
CA ALA A 391 6.69 17.22 13.02
C ALA A 391 6.99 17.51 11.54
N ILE A 392 6.13 17.05 10.63
CA ILE A 392 6.27 17.32 9.19
C ILE A 392 6.22 18.82 8.91
N LEU A 393 5.29 19.57 9.51
CA LEU A 393 5.19 21.01 9.33
C LEU A 393 6.47 21.73 9.76
N ILE A 394 7.06 21.33 10.90
CA ILE A 394 8.35 21.85 11.37
C ILE A 394 9.45 21.58 10.33
N PHE A 395 9.52 20.36 9.80
CA PHE A 395 10.50 20.01 8.77
C PHE A 395 10.28 20.72 7.44
N ILE A 396 9.04 21.04 7.05
CA ILE A 396 8.74 21.86 5.88
C ILE A 396 9.28 23.28 6.08
N ILE A 397 9.07 23.88 7.25
CA ILE A 397 9.60 25.21 7.57
C ILE A 397 11.14 25.18 7.54
N TRP A 398 11.75 24.16 8.15
CA TRP A 398 13.20 23.97 8.12
C TRP A 398 13.72 23.80 6.69
N ALA A 399 13.10 22.95 5.87
CA ALA A 399 13.51 22.73 4.48
C ALA A 399 13.46 24.02 3.65
N ARG A 400 12.46 24.89 3.86
CA ARG A 400 12.43 26.21 3.20
C ARG A 400 13.63 27.07 3.56
N HIS A 401 14.01 27.10 4.83
CA HIS A 401 15.20 27.84 5.28
C HIS A 401 16.49 27.22 4.72
N TYR A 402 16.59 25.89 4.75
CA TYR A 402 17.73 25.14 4.23
C TYR A 402 17.96 25.40 2.73
N GLU A 403 16.93 25.27 1.90
CA GLU A 403 17.05 25.49 0.46
C GLU A 403 17.36 26.96 0.12
N LYS A 404 16.80 27.92 0.87
CA LYS A 404 17.17 29.35 0.71
C LYS A 404 18.67 29.55 0.91
N ASN A 405 19.22 29.06 2.02
CA ASN A 405 20.65 29.19 2.32
C ASN A 405 21.54 28.45 1.30
N ARG A 406 21.08 27.30 0.80
CA ARG A 406 21.77 26.51 -0.22
C ARG A 406 21.87 27.25 -1.56
N MET A 407 20.80 27.93 -1.96
CA MET A 407 20.79 28.75 -3.18
C MET A 407 21.69 29.97 -3.07
N GLU A 408 21.69 30.65 -1.91
CA GLU A 408 22.61 31.78 -1.66
C GLU A 408 24.09 31.36 -1.72
N LYS A 409 24.41 30.15 -1.23
CA LYS A 409 25.78 29.60 -1.33
C LYS A 409 26.19 29.21 -2.74
N ARG A 410 25.26 28.90 -3.65
CA ARG A 410 25.56 28.60 -5.06
C ARG A 410 25.78 29.85 -5.92
N GLN A 411 25.29 31.00 -5.46
CA GLN A 411 25.42 32.28 -6.15
C GLN A 411 26.69 33.05 -5.76
N LYS A 412 27.32 32.66 -4.65
CA LYS A 412 28.65 33.13 -4.21
C LYS A 412 29.71 32.18 -4.71
#